data_AF-A0A235A7S1-F1
#
_entry.id   AF-A0A235A7S1-F1
#
_cell.length_a   1.000
_cell.length_b   1.000
_cell.length_c   1.000
_cell.angle_alpha   90.00
_cell.angle_beta   90.00
_cell.angle_gamma   90.00
#
_symmetry.space_group_name_H-M   'P 1'
#
loop_
_entity.id
_entity.type
_entity.pdbx_description
1 polymer ?
#
loop_
_entity_poly.entity_id
_entity_poly.type
_entity_poly.pdbx_seq_one_letter_code
_entity_poly.pdbx_strand_id
1 'polypeptide(L)' 'MSVAPVDGARRATAEAVDAEKDRLVGLGASVVRLVEQQWGAWPERYWQMRDPEGNEFCLQ' A
#
# COMPACT_ATOMS: atom_id res chain seq x y z
N MET A 1 24.31 -18.19 -10.27
CA MET A 1 23.89 -16.94 -9.61
C MET A 1 22.70 -16.43 -10.41
N SER A 2 21.50 -16.93 -10.09
CA SER A 2 20.28 -16.68 -10.88
C SER A 2 19.54 -15.51 -10.27
N VAL A 3 19.46 -14.40 -11.01
CA VAL A 3 18.60 -13.27 -10.67
C VAL A 3 17.15 -13.75 -10.76
N ALA A 4 16.45 -13.77 -9.63
CA ALA A 4 15.02 -14.07 -9.60
C ALA A 4 14.27 -13.00 -10.42
N PRO A 5 13.20 -13.36 -11.15
CA PRO A 5 12.39 -12.37 -11.83
C PRO A 5 11.83 -11.39 -10.80
N VAL A 6 11.96 -10.09 -11.08
CA VAL A 6 11.21 -9.04 -10.39
C VAL A 6 9.73 -9.33 -10.63
N ASP A 7 9.11 -9.94 -9.63
CA ASP A 7 7.73 -10.38 -9.71
C ASP A 7 6.82 -9.14 -9.73
N GLY A 8 6.37 -8.78 -10.92
CA GLY A 8 5.43 -7.70 -11.18
C GLY A 8 4.01 -7.99 -10.74
N ALA A 9 3.77 -8.76 -9.67
CA ALA A 9 2.44 -8.95 -9.08
C ALA A 9 2.44 -9.58 -7.68
N ARG A 10 3.49 -9.45 -6.86
CA ARG A 10 3.37 -9.79 -5.44
C ARG A 10 2.50 -8.73 -4.75
N ARG A 11 1.18 -8.95 -4.70
CA ARG A 11 0.32 -8.29 -3.70
C ARG A 11 1.03 -8.46 -2.36
N ALA A 12 1.48 -7.35 -1.79
CA ALA A 12 2.07 -7.38 -0.47
C ALA A 12 1.02 -7.98 0.49
N THR A 13 1.46 -8.84 1.40
CA THR A 13 0.53 -9.35 2.42
C THR A 13 0.04 -8.17 3.26
N ALA A 14 -1.14 -8.29 3.87
CA ALA A 14 -1.71 -7.22 4.69
C ALA A 14 -0.74 -6.72 5.78
N GLU A 15 0.08 -7.64 6.31
CA GLU A 15 1.14 -7.33 7.29
C GLU A 15 2.29 -6.54 6.68
N ALA A 16 2.75 -6.89 5.47
CA ALA A 16 3.79 -6.14 4.78
C ALA A 16 3.32 -4.73 4.39
N VAL A 17 2.06 -4.60 3.98
CA VAL A 17 1.42 -3.31 3.70
C VAL A 17 1.32 -2.45 4.96
N ASP A 18 0.93 -3.02 6.10
CA ASP A 18 0.86 -2.27 7.36
C ASP A 18 2.26 -1.86 7.87
N ALA A 19 3.27 -2.72 7.70
CA ALA A 19 4.65 -2.38 8.00
C ALA A 19 5.21 -1.26 7.10
N GLU A 20 4.91 -1.27 5.80
CA GLU A 20 5.33 -0.18 4.90
C GLU A 20 4.59 1.11 5.21
N LYS A 21 3.29 1.04 5.53
CA LYS A 21 2.54 2.19 6.03
C LYS A 21 3.18 2.78 7.28
N ASP A 22 3.57 1.98 8.27
CA ASP A 22 4.24 2.46 9.48
C ASP A 22 5.56 3.14 9.16
N ARG A 23 6.36 2.54 8.27
CA ARG A 23 7.60 3.12 7.78
C ARG A 23 7.39 4.45 7.07
N LEU A 24 6.40 4.54 6.19
CA LEU A 24 6.02 5.75 5.47
C LEU A 24 5.56 6.84 6.45
N VAL A 25 4.79 6.48 7.47
CA VAL A 25 4.40 7.40 8.55
C VAL A 25 5.63 7.92 9.31
N GLY A 26 6.60 7.05 9.61
CA GLY A 26 7.88 7.44 10.20
C GLY A 26 8.72 8.38 9.33
N LEU A 27 8.56 8.32 8.01
CA LEU A 27 9.19 9.23 7.04
C LEU A 27 8.46 10.57 6.91
N GLY A 28 7.27 10.71 7.50
CA GLY A 28 6.44 11.92 7.46
C GLY A 28 5.19 11.79 6.57
N ALA A 29 4.90 10.62 6.01
CA ALA A 29 3.62 10.38 5.38
C ALA A 29 2.49 10.31 6.42
N SER A 30 1.25 10.47 5.99
CA SER A 30 0.07 10.40 6.85
C SER A 30 -0.95 9.44 6.24
N VAL A 31 -1.57 8.64 7.09
CA VAL A 31 -2.67 7.76 6.68
C VAL A 31 -3.92 8.62 6.49
N VAL A 32 -4.44 8.67 5.28
CA VAL A 32 -5.68 9.41 4.98
C VAL A 32 -6.87 8.55 5.37
N ARG A 33 -6.95 7.32 4.84
CA ARG A 33 -8.02 6.37 5.14
C ARG A 33 -7.68 4.97 4.63
N LEU A 34 -8.26 3.96 5.26
CA LEU A 34 -8.35 2.62 4.68
C LEU A 34 -9.54 2.59 3.72
N VAL A 35 -9.31 2.09 2.51
CA VAL A 35 -10.36 1.86 1.52
C VAL A 35 -10.58 0.37 1.42
N GLU A 36 -11.73 -0.08 1.88
CA GLU A 36 -12.20 -1.47 1.79
C GLU A 36 -13.55 -1.44 1.08
N GLN A 37 -13.49 -1.42 -0.25
CA GLN A 37 -14.66 -1.28 -1.10
C GLN A 37 -14.92 -2.60 -1.82
N GLN A 38 -16.15 -3.06 -1.76
CA GLN A 38 -16.61 -4.21 -2.53
C GLN A 38 -17.23 -3.73 -3.84
N TRP A 39 -16.56 -3.96 -4.97
CA TRP A 39 -17.11 -3.73 -6.30
C TRP A 39 -17.72 -5.05 -6.83
N GLY A 40 -18.90 -5.39 -6.32
CA GLY A 40 -19.60 -6.63 -6.67
C GLY A 40 -18.82 -7.87 -6.23
N ALA A 41 -18.28 -8.62 -7.20
CA ALA A 41 -17.45 -9.79 -6.96
C ALA A 41 -15.96 -9.46 -6.68
N TRP A 42 -15.56 -8.20 -6.85
CA TRP A 42 -14.17 -7.77 -6.73
C TRP A 42 -13.96 -6.95 -5.45
N PRO A 43 -13.38 -7.52 -4.39
CA PRO A 43 -12.98 -6.75 -3.22
C PRO A 43 -11.74 -5.91 -3.55
N GLU A 44 -11.85 -4.60 -3.38
CA GLU A 44 -10.77 -3.63 -3.51
C GLU A 44 -10.37 -3.15 -2.12
N ARG A 45 -9.12 -3.40 -1.73
CA ARG A 45 -8.57 -3.02 -0.43
C ARG A 45 -7.23 -2.34 -0.61
N TYR A 46 -7.14 -1.07 -0.25
CA TYR A 46 -5.90 -0.30 -0.27
C TYR A 46 -5.90 0.77 0.83
N TRP A 47 -4.72 1.12 1.32
CA TRP A 47 -4.54 2.29 2.17
C TRP A 47 -4.35 3.52 1.30
N GLN A 48 -5.18 4.52 1.52
CA GLN A 48 -4.96 5.85 0.97
C GLN A 48 -4.06 6.61 1.95
N MET A 49 -2.89 7.00 1.47
CA MET A 49 -1.88 7.72 2.24
C MET A 49 -1.52 9.03 1.51
N ARG A 50 -0.95 9.96 2.28
CA ARG A 50 -0.49 11.25 1.79
C ARG A 50 0.94 11.47 2.21
N ASP A 51 1.82 11.73 1.25
CA ASP A 51 3.22 12.09 1.51
C ASP A 51 3.33 13.47 2.17
N PRO A 52 4.45 13.79 2.83
CA PRO A 52 4.70 15.12 3.38
C PRO A 52 4.66 16.24 2.32
N GLU A 53 4.87 15.90 1.04
CA GLU A 53 4.73 16.81 -0.10
C GLU A 53 3.25 17.13 -0.45
N GLY A 54 2.30 16.44 0.18
CA GLY A 54 0.87 16.57 -0.07
C GLY A 54 0.33 15.67 -1.19
N ASN A 55 1.19 14.83 -1.80
CA ASN A 55 0.79 13.89 -2.84
C ASN A 55 0.00 12.73 -2.25
N GLU A 56 -1.07 12.33 -2.93
CA GLU A 56 -1.92 11.22 -2.51
C GLU A 56 -1.54 9.96 -3.27
N PHE A 57 -1.29 8.87 -2.53
CA PHE A 57 -0.93 7.58 -3.09
C PHE A 57 -1.72 6.45 -2.43
N CYS A 58 -1.82 5.33 -3.16
CA CYS A 58 -2.49 4.12 -2.71
C CYS A 58 -1.46 3.04 -2.42
N LEU A 59 -1.62 2.32 -1.30
CA LEU A 59 -0.78 1.22 -0.88
C LEU A 59 -1.62 -0.08 -0.80
N GLN A 60 -1.26 -1.11 -1.58
CA GLN A 60 -1.98 -2.39 -1.72
C GLN A 60 -1.00 -3.58 -1.78
#